data_AF-A0A4Q0P131-F1
#
_entry.id   AF-A0A4Q0P131-F1
#
_cell.length_a   1.000
_cell.length_b   1.000
_cell.length_c   1.000
_cell.angle_alpha   90.00
_cell.angle_beta   90.00
_cell.angle_gamma   90.00
#
_symmetry.space_group_name_H-M   'P 1'
#
loop_
_entity.id
_entity.type
_entity.pdbx_description
1 polymer ?
#
loop_
_entity_poly.entity_id
_entity_poly.type
_entity_poly.pdbx_seq_one_letter_code
_entity_poly.pdbx_strand_id
1 'polypeptide(L)'
;MLLISMQTLLHEAIHANLFATVIKLNNGTVPADTGFEALYENYRGKKGWQHEFMADHYTGLMQEALKDVHQNLDDQNFIDDRNSIAEPYWDWDKFYESLSYFGLHRTTKGSEYYNNNQLDISKYSSDTEAGSTKASNCN
;
A
#
# COMPACT_ATOMS: atom_id res chain seq x y z
N MET A 1 1.31 7.80 -13.84
CA MET A 1 -0.08 7.69 -13.36
C MET A 1 -0.52 6.25 -13.06
N LEU A 2 -0.11 5.25 -13.85
CA LEU A 2 -0.62 3.87 -13.75
C LEU A 2 -0.33 3.12 -12.42
N LEU A 3 0.88 3.26 -11.86
CA LEU A 3 1.26 2.52 -10.64
C LEU A 3 0.53 3.00 -9.37
N ILE A 4 0.27 4.31 -9.25
CA ILE A 4 -0.55 4.88 -8.18
C ILE A 4 -2.00 4.36 -8.26
N SER A 5 -2.54 4.24 -9.47
CA SER A 5 -3.86 3.62 -9.67
C SER A 5 -3.90 2.15 -9.21
N MET A 6 -2.81 1.40 -9.44
CA MET A 6 -2.69 0.02 -8.95
C MET A 6 -2.58 -0.05 -7.42
N GLN A 7 -1.83 0.87 -6.80
CA GLN A 7 -1.78 1.00 -5.34
C GLN A 7 -3.19 1.26 -4.77
N THR A 8 -3.95 2.17 -5.37
CA THR A 8 -5.32 2.47 -4.96
C THR A 8 -6.23 1.25 -5.12
N LEU A 9 -6.11 0.52 -6.24
CA LEU A 9 -6.89 -0.69 -6.48
C LEU A 9 -6.57 -1.80 -5.46
N LEU A 10 -5.30 -1.99 -5.11
CA LEU A 10 -4.89 -2.93 -4.05
C LEU A 10 -5.45 -2.51 -2.68
N HIS A 11 -5.36 -1.23 -2.34
CA HIS A 11 -5.91 -0.67 -1.09
C HIS A 11 -7.41 -0.96 -0.95
N GLU A 12 -8.18 -0.68 -2.00
CA GLU A 12 -9.62 -0.94 -2.01
C GLU A 12 -9.98 -2.44 -2.07
N ALA A 13 -9.16 -3.27 -2.75
CA ALA A 13 -9.35 -4.72 -2.75
C ALA A 13 -9.16 -5.33 -1.35
N ILE A 14 -8.20 -4.83 -0.57
CA ILE A 14 -8.01 -5.25 0.82
C ILE A 14 -9.20 -4.81 1.67
N HIS A 15 -9.71 -3.58 1.51
CA HIS A 15 -10.95 -3.15 2.16
C HIS A 15 -12.12 -4.09 1.87
N ALA A 16 -12.33 -4.44 0.59
CA ALA A 16 -13.38 -5.36 0.17
C ALA A 16 -13.19 -6.76 0.78
N ASN A 17 -11.96 -7.27 0.81
CA ASN A 17 -11.66 -8.57 1.41
C ASN A 17 -11.91 -8.57 2.93
N LEU A 18 -11.48 -7.53 3.64
CA LEU A 18 -11.77 -7.37 5.07
C LEU A 18 -13.28 -7.31 5.31
N PHE A 19 -14.01 -6.52 4.52
CA PHE A 19 -15.46 -6.41 4.65
C PHE A 19 -16.18 -7.74 4.38
N ALA A 20 -15.80 -8.46 3.33
CA ALA A 20 -16.34 -9.78 3.02
C ALA A 20 -16.05 -10.79 4.12
N THR A 21 -14.86 -10.73 4.72
CA THR A 21 -14.47 -11.59 5.84
C THR A 21 -15.30 -11.28 7.08
N VAL A 22 -15.49 -10.00 7.41
CA VAL A 22 -16.38 -9.57 8.50
C VAL A 22 -17.81 -10.05 8.30
N ILE A 23 -18.36 -9.96 7.08
CA ILE A 23 -19.70 -10.49 6.78
C ILE A 23 -19.76 -12.01 7.01
N LYS A 24 -18.75 -12.76 6.54
CA LYS A 24 -18.69 -14.22 6.71
C LYS A 24 -18.60 -14.63 8.19
N LEU A 25 -17.84 -13.89 9.00
CA LEU A 25 -17.68 -14.13 10.43
C LEU A 25 -18.93 -13.76 11.24
N ASN A 26 -19.70 -12.79 10.75
CA ASN A 26 -21.04 -12.49 11.23
C ASN A 26 -22.11 -13.49 10.73
N ASN A 27 -21.73 -14.77 10.63
CA ASN A 27 -22.63 -15.88 10.97
C ASN A 27 -22.50 -16.31 12.46
N GLY A 28 -21.83 -15.51 13.31
CA GLY A 28 -22.24 -15.33 14.71
C GLY A 28 -21.36 -15.94 15.81
N THR A 29 -20.13 -16.39 15.54
CA THR A 29 -19.30 -17.00 16.61
C THR A 29 -17.90 -16.44 16.65
N VAL A 30 -17.52 -15.92 17.82
CA VAL A 30 -16.19 -15.36 18.12
C VAL A 30 -15.17 -16.50 18.33
N PRO A 31 -14.06 -16.53 17.58
CA PRO A 31 -12.99 -17.51 17.75
C PRO A 31 -12.09 -17.22 18.94
N ALA A 32 -11.56 -18.30 19.52
CA ALA A 32 -10.82 -18.29 20.79
C ALA A 32 -9.29 -18.14 20.64
N ASP A 33 -8.81 -17.77 19.44
CA ASP A 33 -7.39 -17.86 19.02
C ASP A 33 -6.94 -16.48 18.49
N THR A 34 -5.64 -16.17 18.63
CA THR A 34 -4.83 -15.19 17.87
C THR A 34 -5.03 -15.13 16.34
N GLY A 35 -5.90 -15.96 15.77
CA GLY A 35 -6.43 -15.85 14.41
C GLY A 35 -7.09 -14.50 14.10
N PHE A 36 -7.37 -14.29 12.82
CA PHE A 36 -7.92 -13.05 12.27
C PHE A 36 -9.10 -12.50 13.07
N GLU A 37 -9.90 -13.35 13.68
CA GLU A 37 -11.09 -12.92 14.40
C GLU A 37 -10.83 -12.30 15.80
N ALA A 38 -9.80 -12.73 16.54
CA ALA A 38 -9.39 -12.03 17.76
C ALA A 38 -8.71 -10.69 17.44
N LEU A 39 -7.97 -10.64 16.33
CA LEU A 39 -7.48 -9.38 15.77
C LEU A 39 -8.66 -8.47 15.40
N TYR A 40 -9.66 -8.97 14.67
CA TYR A 40 -10.86 -8.24 14.30
C TYR A 40 -11.59 -7.63 15.50
N GLU A 41 -11.81 -8.39 16.59
CA GLU A 41 -12.47 -7.86 17.79
C GLU A 41 -11.65 -6.74 18.48
N ASN A 42 -10.32 -6.81 18.47
CA ASN A 42 -9.44 -5.74 18.98
C ASN A 42 -9.52 -4.47 18.11
N TYR A 43 -9.59 -4.64 16.79
CA TYR A 43 -9.57 -3.53 15.85
C TYR A 43 -10.96 -2.90 15.65
N ARG A 44 -12.06 -3.66 15.56
CA ARG A 44 -13.41 -3.15 15.19
C ARG A 44 -13.96 -2.04 16.10
N GLY A 45 -13.51 -1.97 17.35
CA GLY A 45 -13.88 -0.90 18.29
C GLY A 45 -13.20 0.45 18.00
N LYS A 46 -12.19 0.46 17.13
CA LYS A 46 -11.42 1.65 16.76
C LYS A 46 -12.03 2.29 15.51
N LYS A 47 -12.21 3.61 15.52
CA LYS A 47 -12.53 4.36 14.31
C LYS A 47 -11.36 4.23 13.32
N GLY A 48 -11.61 3.78 12.10
CA GLY A 48 -10.54 3.57 11.10
C GLY A 48 -9.79 2.24 11.22
N TRP A 49 -10.38 1.25 11.92
CA TRP A 49 -9.76 -0.04 12.20
C TRP A 49 -9.23 -0.81 10.97
N GLN A 50 -9.89 -0.69 9.82
CA GLN A 50 -9.45 -1.33 8.58
C GLN A 50 -8.10 -0.79 8.12
N HIS A 51 -7.88 0.52 8.24
CA HIS A 51 -6.59 1.13 7.93
C HIS A 51 -5.52 0.71 8.94
N GLU A 52 -5.84 0.68 10.24
CA GLU A 52 -4.89 0.19 11.26
C GLU A 52 -4.49 -1.27 10.97
N PHE A 53 -5.46 -2.15 10.70
CA PHE A 53 -5.21 -3.54 10.35
C PHE A 53 -4.38 -3.66 9.06
N MET A 54 -4.66 -2.82 8.06
CA MET A 54 -3.91 -2.79 6.81
C MET A 54 -2.46 -2.34 7.02
N ALA A 55 -2.24 -1.26 7.77
CA ALA A 55 -0.91 -0.78 8.12
C ALA A 55 -0.11 -1.81 8.92
N ASP A 56 -0.78 -2.60 9.75
CA ASP A 56 -0.14 -3.62 10.58
C ASP A 56 0.24 -4.89 9.85
N HIS A 57 -0.54 -5.31 8.85
CA HIS A 57 -0.46 -6.66 8.30
C HIS A 57 -0.33 -6.75 6.78
N TYR A 58 -0.65 -5.70 6.04
CA TYR A 58 -0.78 -5.77 4.58
C TYR A 58 0.21 -4.90 3.80
N THR A 59 0.95 -3.98 4.44
CA THR A 59 1.93 -3.12 3.75
C THR A 59 3.01 -3.93 3.03
N GLY A 60 3.52 -5.00 3.64
CA GLY A 60 4.45 -5.93 2.99
C GLY A 60 3.85 -6.64 1.77
N LEU A 61 2.61 -7.15 1.88
CA LEU A 61 1.92 -7.78 0.73
C LEU A 61 1.66 -6.76 -0.40
N MET A 62 1.27 -5.54 -0.05
CA MET A 62 1.07 -4.46 -1.01
C MET A 62 2.37 -4.10 -1.73
N GLN A 63 3.49 -4.03 -1.01
CA GLN A 63 4.81 -3.78 -1.59
C GLN A 63 5.18 -4.87 -2.62
N GLU A 64 5.02 -6.15 -2.26
CA GLU A 64 5.31 -7.27 -3.16
C GLU A 64 4.40 -7.24 -4.41
N ALA A 65 3.09 -7.03 -4.21
CA ALA A 65 2.14 -6.92 -5.32
C ALA A 65 2.44 -5.73 -6.24
N LEU A 66 2.84 -4.58 -5.69
CA LEU A 66 3.23 -3.41 -6.48
C LEU A 66 4.49 -3.69 -7.30
N LYS A 67 5.47 -4.39 -6.73
CA LYS A 67 6.70 -4.79 -7.43
C LYS A 67 6.40 -5.71 -8.60
N ASP A 68 5.55 -6.71 -8.40
CA ASP A 68 5.14 -7.66 -9.43
C ASP A 68 4.33 -6.97 -10.53
N VAL A 69 3.31 -6.18 -10.17
CA VAL A 69 2.51 -5.46 -11.15
C VAL A 69 3.36 -4.49 -11.96
N HIS A 70 4.26 -3.73 -11.34
CA HIS A 70 5.07 -2.73 -12.05
C HIS A 70 5.92 -3.35 -13.17
N GLN A 71 6.48 -4.55 -12.94
CA GLN A 71 7.21 -5.29 -13.98
C GLN A 71 6.35 -5.66 -15.19
N ASN A 72 5.03 -5.80 -14.99
CA ASN A 72 4.05 -6.15 -16.02
C ASN A 72 3.37 -4.93 -16.66
N LEU A 73 3.71 -3.70 -16.25
CA LEU A 73 3.12 -2.48 -16.83
C LEU A 73 3.80 -2.02 -18.13
N ASP A 74 4.83 -2.73 -18.59
CA ASP A 74 5.63 -2.41 -19.78
C ASP A 74 6.14 -0.94 -19.80
N ASP A 75 6.42 -0.35 -18.64
CA ASP A 75 6.94 1.03 -18.52
C ASP A 75 8.46 1.03 -18.38
N GLN A 76 9.14 0.35 -19.31
CA GLN A 76 10.60 0.16 -19.25
C GLN A 76 11.35 1.49 -19.29
N ASN A 77 10.82 2.50 -19.99
CA ASN A 77 11.41 3.84 -20.02
C ASN A 77 11.45 4.50 -18.63
N PHE A 78 10.40 4.32 -17.80
CA PHE A 78 10.42 4.80 -16.42
C PHE A 78 11.51 4.09 -15.60
N ILE A 79 11.62 2.76 -15.77
CA ILE A 79 12.63 1.96 -15.08
C ILE A 79 14.05 2.37 -15.49
N ASP A 80 14.30 2.47 -16.79
CA ASP A 80 15.61 2.82 -17.35
C ASP A 80 16.02 4.24 -16.98
N ASP A 81 15.09 5.20 -17.05
CA ASP A 81 15.33 6.58 -16.64
C ASP A 81 15.78 6.64 -15.18
N ARG A 82 15.05 6.00 -14.25
CA ARG A 82 15.42 5.99 -12.82
C ARG A 82 16.72 5.23 -12.54
N ASN A 83 17.01 4.17 -13.29
CA ASN A 83 18.27 3.44 -13.20
C ASN A 83 19.47 4.23 -13.76
N SER A 84 19.22 5.22 -14.62
CA SER A 84 20.25 6.06 -15.25
C SER A 84 20.66 7.28 -14.42
N ILE A 85 19.92 7.61 -13.35
CA ILE A 85 20.19 8.77 -12.49
C ILE A 85 21.48 8.53 -11.68
N ALA A 86 22.51 9.32 -11.97
CA ALA A 86 23.76 9.32 -11.22
C ALA A 86 23.59 10.10 -9.91
N GLU A 87 23.26 9.38 -8.83
CA GLU A 87 23.19 9.85 -7.43
C GLU A 87 22.17 10.99 -7.11
N PRO A 88 21.39 10.89 -6.01
CA PRO A 88 21.24 9.72 -5.14
C PRO A 88 20.45 8.61 -5.82
N TYR A 89 21.01 7.39 -5.84
CA TYR A 89 20.46 6.21 -6.50
C TYR A 89 18.97 6.02 -6.18
N TRP A 90 18.20 5.60 -7.18
CA TRP A 90 16.80 5.26 -6.98
C TRP A 90 16.68 3.93 -6.25
N ASP A 91 16.18 3.97 -5.02
CA ASP A 91 15.98 2.76 -4.22
C ASP A 91 14.57 2.21 -4.48
N TRP A 92 14.51 1.15 -5.29
CA TRP A 92 13.26 0.51 -5.69
C TRP A 92 12.50 -0.10 -4.51
N ASP A 93 13.19 -0.67 -3.52
CA ASP A 93 12.49 -1.31 -2.40
C ASP A 93 11.85 -0.24 -1.50
N LYS A 94 12.56 0.87 -1.23
CA LYS A 94 11.98 2.03 -0.52
C LYS A 94 10.87 2.71 -1.31
N PHE A 95 10.96 2.73 -2.64
CA PHE A 95 9.91 3.26 -3.50
C PHE A 95 8.60 2.47 -3.33
N TYR A 96 8.65 1.14 -3.46
CA TYR A 96 7.46 0.31 -3.29
C TYR A 96 6.95 0.29 -1.84
N GLU A 97 7.85 0.34 -0.86
CA GLU A 97 7.48 0.46 0.55
C GLU A 97 6.72 1.77 0.80
N SER A 98 7.25 2.90 0.33
CA SER A 98 6.61 4.22 0.47
C SER A 98 5.22 4.25 -0.17
N LEU A 99 5.06 3.62 -1.34
CA LEU A 99 3.76 3.47 -1.99
C LEU A 99 2.80 2.57 -1.19
N SER A 100 3.28 1.52 -0.54
CA SER A 100 2.44 0.63 0.27
C SER A 100 1.78 1.35 1.46
N TYR A 101 2.43 2.40 1.99
CA TYR A 101 1.91 3.23 3.08
C TYR A 101 1.03 4.39 2.60
N PHE A 102 0.87 4.58 1.28
CA PHE A 102 0.04 5.63 0.73
C PHE A 102 -1.43 5.44 1.15
N GLY A 103 -2.03 6.51 1.69
CA GLY A 103 -3.38 6.45 2.28
C GLY A 103 -3.44 5.96 3.74
N LEU A 104 -2.34 5.49 4.32
CA LEU A 104 -2.27 4.96 5.69
C LEU A 104 -1.64 5.92 6.72
N HIS A 105 -1.26 7.13 6.33
CA HIS A 105 -0.56 8.13 7.18
C HIS A 105 -1.26 8.50 8.50
N ARG A 106 -2.56 8.22 8.65
CA ARG A 106 -3.34 8.51 9.86
C ARG A 106 -3.46 7.33 10.82
N THR A 107 -2.83 6.21 10.50
CA THR A 107 -2.76 5.02 11.36
C THR A 107 -1.58 5.15 12.32
N THR A 108 -1.55 4.31 13.36
CA THR A 108 -0.44 4.32 14.32
C THR A 108 0.89 4.02 13.62
N LYS A 109 0.99 2.87 12.95
CA LYS A 109 2.20 2.50 12.18
C LYS A 109 2.47 3.41 10.99
N GLY A 110 1.43 3.84 10.27
CA GLY A 110 1.62 4.77 9.16
C GLY A 110 2.18 6.10 9.63
N SER A 111 1.68 6.68 10.72
CA SER A 111 2.24 7.91 11.26
C SER A 111 3.70 7.75 11.70
N GLU A 112 4.05 6.63 12.33
CA GLU A 112 5.43 6.30 12.71
C GLU A 112 6.33 6.20 11.47
N TYR A 113 5.90 5.45 10.46
CA TYR A 113 6.62 5.33 9.19
C TYR A 113 6.82 6.70 8.54
N TYR A 114 5.78 7.53 8.48
CA TYR A 114 5.85 8.86 7.86
C TYR A 114 6.80 9.81 8.59
N ASN A 115 6.85 9.74 9.92
CA ASN A 115 7.76 10.55 10.71
C ASN A 115 9.23 10.10 10.55
N ASN A 116 9.47 8.80 10.42
CA ASN A 116 10.81 8.24 10.32
C ASN A 116 11.39 8.30 8.89
N ASN A 117 10.54 8.39 7.86
CA ASN A 117 10.95 8.26 6.45
C ASN A 117 10.55 9.48 5.59
N GLN A 118 10.55 10.69 6.18
CA GLN A 118 10.11 11.91 5.50
C GLN A 118 10.82 12.18 4.16
N LEU A 119 12.12 11.89 4.07
CA LEU A 119 12.91 12.06 2.84
C LEU A 119 12.46 11.07 1.75
N ASP A 120 12.28 9.81 2.12
CA ASP A 120 11.85 8.76 1.19
C ASP A 120 10.43 9.05 0.70
N ILE A 121 9.51 9.47 1.57
CA ILE A 121 8.15 9.86 1.18
C ILE A 121 8.15 11.08 0.27
N SER A 122 8.97 12.09 0.57
CA SER A 122 9.06 13.29 -0.28
C SER A 122 9.54 12.95 -1.69
N LYS A 123 10.47 11.98 -1.81
CA LYS A 123 11.02 11.51 -3.08
C LYS A 123 10.01 10.61 -3.82
N TYR A 124 9.54 9.57 -3.15
CA TYR A 124 8.80 8.47 -3.77
C TYR A 124 7.29 8.65 -3.85
N SER A 125 6.72 9.58 -3.08
CA SER A 125 5.26 9.80 -3.01
C SER A 125 4.81 11.12 -3.63
N SER A 126 5.71 11.86 -4.31
CA SER A 126 5.31 13.02 -5.11
C SER A 126 4.81 12.55 -6.49
N ASP A 127 3.61 13.00 -6.89
CA ASP A 127 2.96 12.62 -8.16
C ASP A 127 3.85 12.85 -9.40
N THR A 128 4.80 13.78 -9.31
CA THR A 128 5.77 14.13 -10.35
C THR A 128 6.88 13.09 -10.53
N GLU A 129 7.29 12.37 -9.49
CA GLU A 129 8.41 11.41 -9.54
C GLU A 129 7.95 9.95 -9.59
N ALA A 130 6.77 9.64 -9.05
CA ALA A 130 6.15 8.30 -9.10
C ALA A 130 5.23 8.09 -10.33
N GLY A 131 5.09 9.12 -11.15
CA GLY A 131 4.24 9.09 -12.33
C GLY A 131 4.82 8.22 -13.44
N SER A 132 4.23 7.03 -13.67
CA SER A 132 4.38 6.28 -14.93
C SER A 132 4.30 7.21 -16.15
N THR A 133 5.18 6.98 -17.13
CA THR A 133 5.30 7.78 -18.37
C THR A 133 4.16 7.55 -19.36
N LYS A 134 3.32 6.54 -19.11
CA LYS A 134 2.15 6.22 -19.91
C LYS A 134 0.96 7.08 -19.48
N ALA A 135 0.34 7.73 -20.47
CA ALA A 135 -0.99 8.34 -20.29
C ALA A 135 -2.02 7.24 -20.00
N SER A 136 -3.00 7.52 -19.14
CA SER A 136 -4.13 6.61 -18.99
C SER A 136 -4.94 6.61 -20.28
N ASN A 137 -5.31 5.43 -20.78
CA ASN A 137 -6.23 5.28 -21.92
C ASN A 137 -7.70 5.43 -21.50
N CYS A 138 -7.96 5.96 -20.31
CA CYS A 138 -9.31 6.20 -19.81
C CYS A 138 -9.79 7.55 -20.38
N ASN A 139 -10.43 7.48 -21.55
CA ASN A 139 -11.28 8.57 -22.07
C ASN A 139 -12.59 8.67 -21.29
#